data_AF-A0A976JJE6-F1
#
_entry.id   AF-A0A976JJE6-F1
#
_cell.length_a   1.000
_cell.length_b   1.000
_cell.length_c   1.000
_cell.angle_alpha   90.00
_cell.angle_beta   90.00
_cell.angle_gamma   90.00
#
_symmetry.space_group_name_H-M   'P 1'
#
loop_
_entity.id
_entity.type
_entity.pdbx_description
1 polymer ?
#
loop_
_entity_poly.entity_id
_entity_poly.type
_entity_poly.pdbx_seq_one_letter_code
_entity_poly.pdbx_strand_id
1 'polypeptide(L)'
;MSHGNKKQSRFEVNKEVRRALVRNNVDLTKLSYSCAGRNLRLSGSLVRDNGGDFSAMMIEKMVEEISKTGLYIISDLDNWNITEGGISKIGGGGEGKKEHAPKKSSSGQGGGQKAA
;
A
#
# COMPACT_ATOMS: atom_id res chain seq x y z
N MET A 1 -19.14 16.20 32.62
CA MET A 1 -18.17 15.12 32.30
C MET A 1 -17.55 15.44 30.96
N SER A 2 -16.41 16.12 30.95
CA SER A 2 -15.72 16.47 29.73
C SER A 2 -15.04 15.21 29.18
N HIS A 3 -15.49 14.75 28.01
CA HIS A 3 -14.81 13.70 27.26
C HIS A 3 -13.47 14.28 26.81
N GLY A 4 -12.43 14.06 27.62
CA GLY A 4 -11.06 14.35 27.26
C GLY A 4 -10.69 13.42 26.09
N ASN A 5 -10.92 13.90 24.88
CA ASN A 5 -10.40 13.30 23.66
C ASN A 5 -8.87 13.36 23.79
N LYS A 6 -8.26 12.32 24.36
CA LYS A 6 -6.80 12.19 24.47
C LYS A 6 -6.29 12.12 23.04
N LYS A 7 -6.02 13.29 22.45
CA LYS A 7 -5.18 13.39 21.25
C LYS A 7 -3.90 12.66 21.64
N GLN A 8 -3.69 11.46 21.08
CA GLN A 8 -2.46 10.72 21.31
C GLN A 8 -1.30 11.67 21.08
N SER A 9 -0.40 11.72 22.05
CA SER A 9 0.76 12.60 21.93
C SER A 9 1.54 12.18 20.68
N ARG A 10 2.15 13.13 19.98
CA ARG A 10 3.08 12.85 18.86
C ARG A 10 4.10 11.76 19.20
N PHE A 11 4.47 11.68 20.47
CA PHE A 11 5.38 10.67 20.99
C PHE A 11 4.77 9.27 21.01
N GLU A 12 3.51 9.14 21.43
CA GLU A 12 2.78 7.87 21.45
C GLU A 12 2.56 7.37 20.02
N VAL A 13 2.15 8.27 19.12
CA VAL A 13 1.98 7.97 17.69
C VAL A 13 3.30 7.47 17.08
N ASN A 14 4.41 8.20 17.28
CA ASN A 14 5.72 7.78 16.79
C ASN A 14 6.17 6.43 17.37
N LYS A 15 5.85 6.17 18.64
CA LYS A 15 6.18 4.91 19.31
C LYS A 15 5.39 3.75 18.69
N GLU A 16 4.10 3.92 18.43
CA GLU A 16 3.26 2.89 17.81
C GLU A 16 3.66 2.64 16.35
N VAL A 17 3.94 3.68 15.57
CA VAL A 17 4.48 3.52 14.20
C VAL A 17 5.80 2.75 14.23
N ARG A 18 6.74 3.13 15.10
CA ARG A 18 8.01 2.42 15.24
C ARG A 18 7.80 0.95 15.60
N ARG A 19 6.88 0.65 16.53
CA ARG A 19 6.56 -0.72 16.93
C ARG A 19 5.98 -1.53 15.77
N ALA A 20 5.09 -0.96 14.96
CA ALA A 20 4.54 -1.61 13.79
C ALA A 20 5.62 -1.92 12.75
N LEU A 21 6.52 -0.97 12.46
CA LEU A 21 7.64 -1.20 11.53
C LEU A 21 8.58 -2.30 12.01
N VAL A 22 8.99 -2.26 13.29
CA VAL A 22 9.87 -3.29 13.87
C VAL A 22 9.20 -4.66 13.90
N ARG A 23 7.90 -4.73 14.23
CA ARG A 23 7.14 -5.99 14.25
C ARG A 23 7.06 -6.65 12.88
N ASN A 24 7.05 -5.84 11.81
CA ASN A 24 7.04 -6.32 10.43
C ASN A 24 8.47 -6.54 9.86
N ASN A 25 9.50 -6.54 10.73
CA ASN A 25 10.91 -6.71 10.39
C ASN A 25 11.39 -5.72 9.32
N VAL A 26 10.95 -4.46 9.40
CA VAL A 26 11.43 -3.39 8.51
C VAL A 26 12.83 -2.96 8.94
N ASP A 27 13.75 -2.85 7.99
CA ASP A 27 15.08 -2.27 8.21
C ASP A 27 14.98 -0.73 8.35
N LEU A 28 15.03 -0.25 9.58
CA LEU A 28 14.98 1.18 9.91
C LEU A 28 16.27 1.94 9.57
N THR A 29 17.33 1.26 9.11
CA THR A 29 18.55 1.93 8.60
C THR A 29 18.38 2.38 7.15
N LYS A 30 17.47 1.74 6.41
CA LYS A 30 17.16 2.04 4.99
C LYS A 30 15.86 2.81 4.82
N LEU A 31 14.96 2.71 5.80
CA LEU A 31 13.69 3.42 5.83
C LEU A 31 13.72 4.58 6.81
N SER A 32 13.40 5.78 6.32
CA SER A 32 13.12 6.94 7.15
C SER A 32 11.62 7.16 7.28
N TYR A 33 11.18 7.61 8.46
CA TYR A 33 9.77 7.96 8.68
C TYR A 33 9.63 9.25 9.49
N SER A 34 8.55 9.99 9.22
CA SER A 34 8.20 11.20 9.97
C SER A 34 6.70 11.34 10.11
N CYS A 35 6.22 11.70 11.30
CA CYS A 35 4.81 12.00 11.54
C CYS A 35 4.61 13.52 11.63
N ALA A 36 3.77 14.07 10.76
CA ALA A 36 3.37 15.46 10.77
C ALA A 36 1.84 15.56 10.81
N GLY A 37 1.30 15.94 11.98
CA GLY A 37 -0.15 15.96 12.20
C GLY A 37 -0.75 14.55 12.09
N ARG A 38 -1.57 14.32 11.07
CA ARG A 38 -2.16 13.00 10.74
C ARG A 38 -1.44 12.29 9.60
N ASN A 39 -0.35 12.83 9.08
CA ASN A 39 0.37 12.24 7.96
C ASN A 39 1.61 11.50 8.46
N LEU A 40 1.73 10.22 8.11
CA LEU A 40 2.95 9.45 8.22
C LEU A 40 3.63 9.46 6.86
N ARG A 41 4.78 10.13 6.75
CA ARG A 41 5.61 10.04 5.56
C ARG A 41 6.66 8.95 5.74
N LEU A 42 6.72 8.04 4.79
CA LEU A 42 7.73 7.00 4.67
C LEU A 42 8.62 7.32 3.45
N SER A 43 9.93 7.32 3.62
CA SER A 43 10.86 7.61 2.53
C SER A 43 12.11 6.73 2.56
N GLY A 44 12.74 6.55 1.39
CA GLY A 44 13.90 5.66 1.22
C GLY A 44 13.50 4.27 0.75
N SER A 45 14.15 3.22 1.25
CA SER A 45 13.94 1.86 0.76
C SER A 45 13.23 0.99 1.79
N LEU A 46 12.08 0.43 1.42
CA LEU A 46 11.34 -0.52 2.26
C LEU A 46 11.89 -1.94 2.03
N VAL A 47 12.78 -2.37 2.90
CA VAL A 47 13.44 -3.69 2.88
C VAL A 47 13.34 -4.37 4.23
N ARG A 48 13.44 -5.70 4.26
CA ARG A 48 13.37 -6.44 5.53
C ARG A 48 14.75 -6.50 6.18
N ASP A 49 14.76 -6.38 7.50
CA ASP A 49 15.96 -6.45 8.34
C ASP A 49 16.65 -7.82 8.26
N ASN A 50 15.89 -8.88 7.95
CA ASN A 50 16.42 -10.23 7.77
C ASN A 50 16.99 -10.51 6.35
N GLY A 51 17.13 -9.49 5.51
CA GLY A 51 17.62 -9.62 4.13
C GLY A 51 16.60 -10.20 3.14
N GLY A 52 15.35 -10.44 3.56
CA GLY A 52 14.28 -10.88 2.68
C GLY A 52 13.58 -9.73 1.93
N ASP A 53 12.83 -10.07 0.89
CA ASP A 53 11.96 -9.13 0.19
C ASP A 53 10.59 -8.99 0.87
N PHE A 54 10.01 -7.79 0.80
CA PHE A 54 8.59 -7.60 1.07
C PHE A 54 7.75 -8.07 -0.12
N SER A 55 6.54 -8.58 0.15
CA SER A 55 5.52 -8.77 -0.87
C SER A 55 4.43 -7.71 -0.73
N ALA A 56 3.65 -7.46 -1.80
CA ALA A 56 2.54 -6.51 -1.75
C ALA A 56 1.55 -6.83 -0.61
N MET A 57 1.23 -8.11 -0.38
CA MET A 57 0.37 -8.54 0.73
C MET A 57 0.96 -8.24 2.11
N MET A 58 2.27 -8.36 2.28
CA MET A 58 2.92 -8.03 3.56
C MET A 58 2.85 -6.52 3.82
N ILE A 59 3.09 -5.72 2.79
CA ILE A 59 3.01 -4.26 2.88
C ILE A 59 1.57 -3.82 3.13
N GLU A 60 0.59 -4.45 2.49
CA GLU A 60 -0.84 -4.18 2.70
C GLU A 60 -1.24 -4.40 4.17
N LYS A 61 -0.86 -5.54 4.75
CA LYS A 61 -1.12 -5.82 6.17
C LYS A 61 -0.45 -4.81 7.11
N MET A 62 0.79 -4.41 6.80
CA MET A 62 1.51 -3.40 7.57
C MET A 62 0.83 -2.02 7.46
N VAL A 63 0.39 -1.62 6.27
CA VAL A 63 -0.35 -0.39 6.01
C VAL A 63 -1.68 -0.39 6.75
N GLU A 64 -2.41 -1.51 6.75
CA GLU A 64 -3.66 -1.65 7.49
C GLU A 64 -3.45 -1.54 9.02
N GLU A 65 -2.38 -2.15 9.54
CA GLU A 65 -1.99 -2.06 10.96
C GLU A 65 -1.71 -0.61 11.36
N ILE A 66 -0.93 0.10 10.54
CA ILE A 66 -0.60 1.51 10.79
C ILE A 66 -1.85 2.39 10.63
N SER A 67 -2.72 2.12 9.66
CA SER A 67 -3.93 2.91 9.42
C SER A 67 -4.90 2.88 10.60
N LYS A 68 -4.88 1.82 11.42
CA LYS A 68 -5.66 1.74 12.68
C LYS A 68 -5.26 2.80 13.70
N THR A 69 -4.09 3.43 13.56
CA THR A 69 -3.67 4.58 14.39
C THR A 69 -4.31 5.90 13.95
N GLY A 70 -5.05 5.92 12.84
CA GLY A 70 -5.71 7.12 12.29
C GLY A 70 -4.76 8.02 11.47
N LEU A 71 -3.62 7.49 11.05
CA LEU A 71 -2.67 8.19 10.19
C LEU A 71 -2.91 7.89 8.71
N TYR A 72 -2.69 8.91 7.88
CA TYR A 72 -2.63 8.81 6.43
C TYR A 72 -1.19 8.56 6.00
N ILE A 73 -0.95 7.48 5.26
CA ILE A 73 0.40 7.11 4.82
C ILE A 73 0.69 7.80 3.49
N ILE A 74 1.82 8.52 3.46
CA ILE A 74 2.40 9.10 2.25
C ILE A 74 3.69 8.32 1.98
N SER A 75 3.74 7.61 0.86
CA SER A 75 4.91 6.85 0.45
C SER A 75 5.75 7.65 -0.55
N ASP A 76 7.05 7.72 -0.28
CA ASP A 76 8.08 8.28 -1.15
C ASP A 76 9.27 7.31 -1.16
N LEU A 77 8.96 6.07 -1.51
CA LEU A 77 9.89 4.94 -1.44
C LEU A 77 10.54 4.70 -2.80
N ASP A 78 11.80 4.29 -2.79
CA ASP A 78 12.58 4.06 -4.00
C ASP A 78 12.19 2.75 -4.70
N ASN A 79 11.62 1.80 -3.95
CA ASN A 79 11.40 0.42 -4.38
C ASN A 79 9.93 -0.03 -4.34
N TRP A 80 9.02 0.75 -3.75
CA TRP A 80 7.59 0.43 -3.66
C TRP A 80 6.72 1.66 -3.88
N ASN A 81 5.67 1.50 -4.68
CA ASN A 81 4.62 2.49 -4.81
C ASN A 81 3.42 2.04 -3.97
N ILE A 82 3.03 2.83 -2.97
CA ILE A 82 1.89 2.55 -2.09
C ILE A 82 0.87 3.68 -2.32
N THR A 83 -0.26 3.31 -2.91
CA THR A 83 -1.38 4.23 -3.19
C THR A 83 -2.70 3.61 -2.74
N GLU A 84 -3.77 4.41 -2.66
CA GLU A 84 -5.12 3.90 -2.42
C GLU A 84 -5.58 2.88 -3.49
N GLY A 85 -5.02 2.96 -4.71
CA GLY A 85 -5.34 2.05 -5.82
C GLY A 85 -4.55 0.74 -5.82
N GLY A 86 -3.59 0.56 -4.91
CA GLY A 86 -2.81 -0.66 -4.77
C GLY A 86 -1.33 -0.45 -4.47
N ILE A 87 -0.63 -1.57 -4.28
CA ILE A 87 0.78 -1.66 -3.93
C ILE A 87 1.54 -2.35 -5.06
N SER A 88 2.58 -1.71 -5.58
CA SER A 88 3.42 -2.26 -6.65
C SER A 88 4.91 -2.01 -6.43
N LYS A 89 5.77 -2.92 -6.91
CA LYS A 89 7.23 -2.79 -6.81
C LYS A 89 7.74 -1.84 -7.89
N ILE A 90 8.54 -0.85 -7.52
CA ILE A 90 9.16 0.09 -8.47
C ILE A 90 10.42 -0.57 -9.05
N GLY A 91 10.56 -0.56 -10.37
CA GLY A 91 11.73 -1.13 -11.05
C GLY A 91 11.72 -2.66 -11.24
N GLY A 92 10.70 -3.37 -10.75
CA GLY A 92 10.45 -4.76 -11.12
C GLY A 92 9.58 -4.80 -12.37
N GLY A 93 10.17 -5.09 -13.54
CA GLY A 93 9.43 -5.32 -14.77
C GLY A 93 8.35 -6.38 -14.58
N GLY A 94 7.10 -5.93 -14.44
CA GLY A 94 5.91 -6.75 -14.34
C GLY A 94 4.84 -6.08 -15.17
N GLU A 95 4.74 -6.55 -16.41
CA GLU A 95 3.75 -6.18 -17.41
C GLU A 95 2.33 -6.17 -16.84
N GLY A 96 1.52 -5.26 -17.39
CA GLY A 96 0.14 -5.08 -16.99
C GLY A 96 -0.71 -6.35 -17.11
N LYS A 97 -1.65 -6.47 -16.19
CA LYS A 97 -3.00 -6.94 -16.53
C LYS A 97 -4.00 -5.91 -16.06
N LYS A 98 -4.12 -4.83 -16.84
CA LYS A 98 -5.41 -4.17 -17.00
C LYS A 98 -6.28 -5.08 -17.88
N GLU A 99 -7.55 -5.14 -17.49
CA GLU A 99 -8.72 -5.50 -18.31
C GLU A 99 -9.07 -6.98 -18.46
N HIS A 100 -10.24 -7.36 -17.94
CA HIS A 100 -11.40 -7.78 -18.75
C HIS A 100 -12.68 -7.35 -18.03
N ALA A 101 -13.11 -6.13 -18.30
CA ALA A 101 -14.52 -5.78 -18.16
C ALA A 101 -15.25 -6.36 -19.38
N PRO A 102 -16.33 -7.14 -19.25
CA PRO A 102 -17.11 -7.53 -20.41
C PRO A 102 -17.93 -6.31 -20.88
N LYS A 103 -17.43 -5.64 -21.93
CA LYS A 103 -18.23 -4.67 -22.69
C LYS A 103 -19.24 -5.44 -23.53
N LYS A 104 -20.52 -5.08 -23.34
CA LYS A 104 -21.62 -5.43 -24.25
C LYS A 104 -21.26 -4.97 -25.68
N SER A 105 -21.37 -5.86 -26.64
CA SER A 105 -21.49 -5.50 -28.06
C SER A 105 -22.71 -6.19 -28.65
N SER A 106 -23.73 -5.37 -28.92
CA SER A 106 -24.86 -5.65 -29.78
C SER A 106 -24.45 -5.68 -31.26
N SER A 107 -25.31 -6.30 -32.07
CA SER A 107 -25.62 -6.04 -33.49
C SER A 107 -24.87 -6.78 -34.62
N GLY A 108 -25.68 -7.28 -35.57
CA GLY A 108 -25.33 -7.56 -36.98
C GLY A 108 -25.24 -9.05 -37.33
N GLN A 109 -26.26 -9.74 -37.86
CA GLN A 109 -26.94 -9.65 -39.16
C GLN A 109 -26.24 -10.41 -40.31
N GLY A 110 -26.99 -11.35 -40.91
CA GLY A 110 -26.74 -11.99 -42.21
C GLY A 110 -25.78 -13.19 -42.15
N GLY A 111 -26.02 -14.34 -42.75
CA GLY A 111 -27.01 -14.77 -43.73
C GLY A 111 -26.39 -15.90 -44.55
N GLY A 112 -27.15 -16.96 -44.83
CA GLY A 112 -27.00 -17.79 -46.02
C GLY A 112 -26.24 -19.12 -45.93
N GLN A 113 -27.01 -20.20 -46.16
CA GLN A 113 -26.74 -21.38 -47.03
C GLN A 113 -25.57 -22.31 -46.60
N LYS A 114 -25.56 -23.64 -46.79
CA LYS A 114 -26.32 -24.57 -47.65
C LYS A 114 -25.97 -26.02 -47.21
N ALA A 115 -26.89 -26.94 -47.48
CA ALA A 115 -26.70 -28.33 -47.95
C ALA A 115 -25.87 -29.36 -47.14
N ALA A 116 -26.53 -30.44 -46.72
CA ALA A 116 -26.35 -31.78 -47.28
C ALA A 116 -27.61 -32.61 -46.99
#